data_AF-A0A2S0RH56-F1
#
_entry.id   AF-A0A2S0RH56-F1
#
_cell.length_a   1.000
_cell.length_b   1.000
_cell.length_c   1.000
_cell.angle_alpha   90.00
_cell.angle_beta   90.00
_cell.angle_gamma   90.00
#
_symmetry.space_group_name_H-M   'P 1'
#
loop_
_entity.id
_entity.type
_entity.pdbx_description
1 polymer ?
#
loop_
_entity_poly.entity_id
_entity_poly.type
_entity_poly.pdbx_seq_one_letter_code
_entity_poly.pdbx_strand_id
1 'polypeptide(L)'
;MFRCSNILKKQYPEAIVIDPALGPEVLKQKNDSLKIANQINRKSDLEKSKKDFTVNAYQIGVIGFKEFELSDFKDLTSYFSLCFLFIISLSVGIFYFLFKENYSIIFRISTINLLLLLSSIAILIVGDGIDDLNQIKYGYYLLALNLLALIVTSRKLTRT
;
A
#
# COMPACT_ATOMS: atom_id res chain seq x y z
N MET A 1 4.04 8.94 10.43
CA MET A 1 5.25 9.73 10.08
C MET A 1 6.47 8.80 10.08
N PHE A 2 6.78 8.18 8.94
CA PHE A 2 7.92 7.26 8.84
C PHE A 2 9.22 8.05 8.79
N ARG A 3 10.06 7.84 9.82
CA ARG A 3 11.34 8.51 10.06
C ARG A 3 12.41 7.98 9.09
N CYS A 4 12.31 8.31 7.81
CA CYS A 4 13.25 7.89 6.77
C CYS A 4 14.52 8.75 6.71
N SER A 5 15.27 8.89 7.81
CA SER A 5 16.50 9.70 7.77
C SER A 5 17.58 9.27 8.78
N ASN A 6 17.94 7.97 8.85
CA ASN A 6 19.18 7.63 9.57
C ASN A 6 19.89 6.29 9.23
N ILE A 7 19.42 5.49 8.26
CA ILE A 7 19.97 4.12 8.10
C ILE A 7 21.21 4.03 7.18
N LEU A 8 21.59 5.08 6.43
CA LEU A 8 22.68 4.94 5.43
C LEU A 8 23.86 5.89 5.61
N LYS A 9 24.39 5.98 6.83
CA LYS A 9 25.81 6.32 7.03
C LYS A 9 26.44 5.41 8.08
N LYS A 10 26.43 4.09 7.84
CA LYS A 10 27.43 3.22 8.45
C LYS A 10 28.75 3.52 7.74
N GLN A 11 29.53 4.43 8.31
CA GLN A 11 30.85 4.82 7.82
C GLN A 11 31.79 3.65 8.12
N TYR A 12 32.02 2.78 7.14
CA TYR A 12 33.04 1.75 7.25
C TYR A 12 34.39 2.47 7.29
N PRO A 13 35.18 2.39 8.37
CA PRO A 13 36.52 2.93 8.36
C PRO A 13 37.31 2.20 7.28
N GLU A 14 37.98 2.94 6.40
CA GLU A 14 38.93 2.35 5.45
C GLU A 14 40.08 1.77 6.28
N ALA A 15 40.02 0.46 6.56
CA ALA A 15 41.10 -0.24 7.22
C ALA A 15 42.28 -0.32 6.24
N ILE A 16 43.31 0.49 6.48
CA ILE A 16 44.56 0.46 5.72
C ILE A 16 45.52 -0.45 6.49
N VAL A 17 46.08 -1.47 5.82
CA VAL A 17 47.09 -2.33 6.44
C VAL A 17 48.43 -1.58 6.42
N ILE A 18 48.94 -1.24 7.60
CA ILE A 18 50.26 -0.63 7.78
C ILE A 18 51.12 -1.66 8.51
N ASP A 19 51.94 -2.39 7.77
CA ASP A 19 52.88 -3.36 8.33
C ASP A 19 54.31 -2.94 7.96
N PRO A 20 55.13 -2.51 8.95
CA PRO A 20 56.48 -2.03 8.70
C PRO A 20 57.45 -3.13 8.24
N ALA A 21 57.07 -4.41 8.29
CA ALA A 21 57.88 -5.53 7.82
C ALA A 21 57.70 -5.85 6.32
N LEU A 22 56.73 -5.21 5.64
CA LEU A 22 56.44 -5.47 4.22
C LEU A 22 56.97 -4.37 3.30
N GLY A 23 57.49 -4.79 2.13
CA GLY A 23 57.86 -3.87 1.06
C GLY A 23 56.66 -3.09 0.48
N PRO A 24 56.89 -1.89 -0.09
CA PRO A 24 55.82 -0.99 -0.53
C PRO A 24 54.90 -1.58 -1.61
N GLU A 25 55.43 -2.45 -2.47
CA GLU A 25 54.65 -3.13 -3.51
C GLU A 25 53.66 -4.16 -2.94
N VAL A 26 54.09 -4.92 -1.93
CA VAL A 26 53.27 -5.93 -1.26
C VAL A 26 52.19 -5.28 -0.41
N LEU A 27 52.49 -4.13 0.22
CA LEU A 27 51.50 -3.31 0.92
C LEU A 27 50.41 -2.78 -0.02
N LYS A 28 50.81 -2.27 -1.19
CA LYS A 28 49.87 -1.78 -2.21
C LYS A 28 48.95 -2.90 -2.70
N GLN A 29 49.52 -4.06 -3.04
CA GLN A 29 48.75 -5.23 -3.48
C GLN A 29 47.75 -5.72 -2.41
N LYS A 30 48.15 -5.72 -1.13
CA LYS A 30 47.29 -6.14 -0.01
C LYS A 30 46.14 -5.14 0.23
N ASN A 31 46.41 -3.85 0.12
CA ASN A 31 45.39 -2.80 0.24
C ASN A 31 44.41 -2.80 -0.94
N ASP A 32 44.88 -3.03 -2.17
CA ASP A 32 44.01 -3.16 -3.34
C ASP A 32 43.10 -4.39 -3.22
N SER A 33 43.62 -5.51 -2.74
CA SER A 33 42.85 -6.73 -2.48
C SER A 33 41.80 -6.52 -1.38
N LEU A 34 42.15 -5.80 -0.32
CA LEU A 34 41.24 -5.47 0.78
C LEU A 34 40.12 -4.52 0.34
N LYS A 35 40.43 -3.57 -0.54
CA LYS A 35 39.44 -2.66 -1.14
C LYS A 35 38.42 -3.41 -1.99
N ILE A 36 38.88 -4.38 -2.80
CA ILE A 36 38.01 -5.24 -3.60
C ILE A 36 37.10 -6.09 -2.71
N ALA A 37 37.65 -6.72 -1.67
CA ALA A 37 36.87 -7.51 -0.71
C ALA A 37 35.78 -6.68 0.00
N ASN A 38 36.11 -5.46 0.43
CA ASN A 38 35.14 -4.54 1.04
C ASN A 38 34.02 -4.11 0.09
N GLN A 39 34.34 -3.90 -1.20
CA GLN A 39 33.33 -3.58 -2.20
C GLN A 39 32.38 -4.76 -2.47
N ILE A 40 32.89 -5.99 -2.50
CA ILE A 40 32.08 -7.21 -2.67
C ILE A 40 31.14 -7.38 -1.47
N ASN A 41 31.65 -7.24 -0.25
CA ASN A 41 30.83 -7.34 0.97
C ASN A 41 29.76 -6.24 1.03
N ARG A 42 30.09 -5.00 0.63
CA ARG A 42 29.11 -3.91 0.56
C ARG A 42 28.00 -4.20 -0.46
N LYS A 43 28.33 -4.79 -1.61
CA LYS A 43 27.33 -5.16 -2.62
C LYS A 43 26.41 -6.27 -2.11
N SER A 44 26.95 -7.30 -1.47
CA SER A 44 26.16 -8.41 -0.93
C SER A 44 25.26 -7.98 0.23
N ASP A 45 25.73 -7.09 1.11
CA ASP A 45 24.92 -6.50 2.19
C ASP A 45 23.79 -5.62 1.66
N LEU A 46 24.05 -4.86 0.59
CA LEU A 46 23.03 -4.08 -0.12
C LEU A 46 21.99 -4.97 -0.79
N GLU A 47 22.39 -6.08 -1.40
CA GLU A 47 21.45 -7.02 -2.02
C GLU A 47 20.59 -7.74 -0.98
N LYS A 48 21.18 -8.12 0.17
CA LYS A 48 20.41 -8.66 1.30
C LYS A 48 19.42 -7.63 1.84
N SER A 49 19.87 -6.40 2.09
CA SER A 49 18.99 -5.32 2.54
C SER A 49 17.88 -5.04 1.53
N LYS A 50 18.19 -4.99 0.23
CA LYS A 50 17.17 -4.84 -0.81
C LYS A 50 16.16 -5.98 -0.76
N LYS A 51 16.59 -7.23 -0.57
CA LYS A 51 15.69 -8.37 -0.47
C LYS A 51 14.79 -8.30 0.78
N ASP A 52 15.31 -7.79 1.89
CA ASP A 52 14.57 -7.65 3.14
C ASP A 52 13.57 -6.48 3.12
N PHE A 53 13.89 -5.40 2.38
CA PHE A 53 13.03 -4.22 2.24
C PHE A 53 12.12 -4.24 1.00
N THR A 54 12.39 -5.08 0.02
CA THR A 54 11.52 -5.26 -1.17
C THR A 54 10.51 -6.35 -0.88
N VAL A 55 9.59 -6.04 0.02
CA VAL A 55 8.44 -6.90 0.30
C VAL A 55 7.49 -6.82 -0.89
N ASN A 56 7.10 -7.96 -1.46
CA ASN A 56 6.14 -7.98 -2.55
C ASN A 56 4.79 -7.42 -2.05
N ALA A 57 4.05 -6.65 -2.85
CA ALA A 57 2.75 -6.11 -2.47
C ALA A 57 1.78 -7.19 -1.95
N TYR A 58 1.87 -8.41 -2.48
CA TYR A 58 1.12 -9.57 -1.97
C TYR A 58 1.53 -10.00 -0.57
N GLN A 59 2.83 -9.95 -0.26
CA GLN A 59 3.35 -10.25 1.09
C GLN A 59 2.95 -9.17 2.09
N ILE A 60 2.91 -7.90 1.68
CA ILE A 60 2.40 -6.79 2.51
C ILE A 60 0.92 -7.03 2.87
N GLY A 61 0.10 -7.44 1.89
CA GLY A 61 -1.28 -7.83 2.15
C GLY A 61 -1.38 -8.94 3.20
N VAL A 62 -0.62 -10.03 3.02
CA VAL A 62 -0.66 -11.19 3.93
C VAL A 62 -0.16 -10.84 5.34
N ILE A 63 0.88 -10.02 5.48
CA ILE A 63 1.40 -9.57 6.79
C ILE A 63 0.36 -8.66 7.46
N GLY A 64 -0.23 -7.72 6.72
CA GLY A 64 -1.27 -6.83 7.22
C GLY A 64 -2.51 -7.56 7.71
N PHE A 65 -2.91 -8.69 7.09
CA PHE A 65 -4.03 -9.52 7.57
C PHE A 65 -3.70 -10.34 8.82
N LYS A 66 -2.43 -10.60 9.10
CA LYS A 66 -2.00 -11.49 10.19
C LYS A 66 -2.01 -10.83 11.57
N GLU A 67 -2.02 -9.50 11.61
CA GLU A 67 -2.07 -8.67 12.82
C GLU A 67 -3.47 -8.11 13.12
N PHE A 68 -4.51 -8.53 12.38
CA PHE A 68 -5.88 -8.07 12.67
C PHE A 68 -6.39 -8.65 14.00
N GLU A 69 -6.39 -7.84 15.06
CA GLU A 69 -7.14 -8.12 16.28
C GLU A 69 -8.53 -7.46 16.21
N LEU A 70 -9.54 -8.14 16.77
CA LEU A 70 -10.93 -7.64 16.81
C LEU A 70 -11.07 -6.34 17.65
N SER A 71 -10.06 -5.99 18.45
CA SER A 71 -9.95 -4.75 19.22
C SER A 71 -9.77 -3.51 18.35
N ASP A 72 -9.17 -3.65 17.16
CA ASP A 72 -8.87 -2.52 16.27
C ASP A 72 -10.14 -1.92 15.64
N PHE A 73 -11.28 -2.62 15.69
CA PHE A 73 -12.56 -2.14 15.15
C PHE A 73 -13.13 -0.90 15.85
N LYS A 74 -12.57 -0.48 16.99
CA LYS A 74 -12.98 0.76 17.68
C LYS A 74 -12.38 2.03 17.07
N ASP A 75 -11.32 1.93 16.29
CA ASP A 75 -10.65 3.09 15.73
C ASP A 75 -11.33 3.62 14.47
N LEU A 76 -11.27 4.94 14.27
CA LEU A 76 -11.86 5.65 13.12
C LEU A 76 -11.35 5.09 11.78
N THR A 77 -10.09 4.64 11.76
CA THR A 77 -9.44 4.01 10.60
C THR A 77 -10.09 2.67 10.23
N SER A 78 -10.52 1.90 11.22
CA SER A 78 -11.20 0.62 11.02
C SER A 78 -12.62 0.81 10.48
N TYR A 79 -13.31 1.88 10.89
CA TYR A 79 -14.59 2.25 10.31
C TYR A 79 -14.48 2.51 8.80
N PHE A 80 -13.44 3.23 8.37
CA PHE A 80 -13.18 3.47 6.95
C PHE A 80 -12.91 2.18 6.19
N SER A 81 -12.05 1.30 6.73
CA SER A 81 -11.74 -0.01 6.13
C SER A 81 -12.97 -0.91 6.01
N LEU A 82 -13.83 -0.92 7.04
CA LEU A 82 -15.11 -1.63 7.03
C LEU A 82 -16.07 -1.09 5.97
N CYS A 83 -16.22 0.23 5.87
CA CYS A 83 -17.08 0.84 4.86
C CYS A 83 -16.61 0.47 3.45
N PHE A 84 -15.30 0.50 3.21
CA PHE A 84 -14.71 0.09 1.94
C PHE A 84 -15.00 -1.38 1.62
N LEU A 85 -14.82 -2.28 2.60
CA LEU A 85 -15.13 -3.70 2.43
C LEU A 85 -16.61 -3.91 2.11
N PHE A 86 -17.50 -3.20 2.80
CA PHE A 86 -18.94 -3.27 2.56
C PHE A 86 -19.31 -2.75 1.17
N ILE A 87 -18.71 -1.64 0.72
CA ILE A 87 -18.90 -1.09 -0.64
C ILE A 87 -18.51 -2.13 -1.71
N ILE A 88 -17.39 -2.84 -1.51
CA ILE A 88 -16.96 -3.91 -2.41
C ILE A 88 -17.98 -5.06 -2.40
N SER A 89 -18.39 -5.51 -1.22
CA SER A 89 -19.39 -6.59 -1.09
C SER A 89 -20.73 -6.22 -1.77
N LEU A 90 -21.23 -4.99 -1.59
CA LEU A 90 -22.43 -4.51 -2.27
C LEU A 90 -22.25 -4.46 -3.79
N SER A 91 -21.07 -4.08 -4.27
CA SER A 91 -20.76 -4.03 -5.70
C SER A 91 -20.77 -5.42 -6.34
N VAL A 92 -20.23 -6.43 -5.66
CA VAL A 92 -20.35 -7.84 -6.07
C VAL A 92 -21.81 -8.29 -6.06
N GLY A 93 -22.58 -7.88 -5.05
CA GLY A 93 -24.02 -8.14 -4.97
C GLY A 93 -24.79 -7.55 -6.16
N ILE A 94 -24.52 -6.30 -6.54
CA ILE A 94 -25.08 -5.66 -7.74
C ILE A 94 -24.79 -6.49 -8.98
N PHE A 95 -23.54 -6.93 -9.15
CA PHE A 95 -23.14 -7.76 -10.28
C PHE A 95 -23.90 -9.09 -10.31
N TYR A 96 -24.10 -9.74 -9.16
CA TYR A 96 -24.92 -10.95 -9.06
C TYR A 96 -26.39 -10.72 -9.44
N PHE A 97 -27.00 -9.63 -8.94
CA PHE A 97 -28.40 -9.32 -9.25
C PHE A 97 -28.62 -8.87 -10.69
N LEU A 98 -27.57 -8.36 -11.36
CA LEU A 98 -27.60 -8.01 -12.78
C LEU A 98 -27.92 -9.24 -13.65
N PHE A 99 -27.32 -10.40 -13.36
CA PHE A 99 -27.64 -11.66 -14.07
C PHE A 99 -29.06 -12.16 -13.86
N LYS A 100 -29.68 -11.80 -12.73
CA LYS A 100 -31.06 -12.15 -12.43
C LYS A 100 -32.07 -11.11 -12.93
N GLU A 101 -31.61 -10.08 -13.65
CA GLU A 101 -32.41 -8.98 -14.19
C GLU A 101 -33.32 -8.29 -13.15
N ASN A 102 -32.95 -8.37 -11.87
CA ASN A 102 -33.75 -7.81 -10.77
C ASN A 102 -33.40 -6.34 -10.53
N TYR A 103 -33.74 -5.50 -11.50
CA TYR A 103 -33.34 -4.08 -11.53
C TYR A 103 -33.84 -3.27 -10.33
N SER A 104 -35.00 -3.61 -9.76
CA SER A 104 -35.52 -2.94 -8.54
C SER A 104 -34.61 -3.12 -7.32
N ILE A 105 -33.97 -4.30 -7.19
CA ILE A 105 -33.03 -4.58 -6.10
C ILE A 105 -31.70 -3.88 -6.37
N ILE A 106 -31.24 -3.91 -7.63
CA ILE A 106 -30.03 -3.20 -8.05
C ILE A 106 -30.13 -1.71 -7.73
N PHE A 107 -31.27 -1.09 -8.01
CA PHE A 107 -31.50 0.32 -7.69
C PHE A 107 -31.34 0.61 -6.19
N ARG A 108 -31.97 -0.20 -5.33
CA ARG A 108 -31.90 -0.05 -3.87
C ARG A 108 -30.47 -0.24 -3.35
N ILE A 109 -29.80 -1.32 -3.77
CA ILE A 109 -28.43 -1.62 -3.35
C ILE A 109 -27.47 -0.52 -3.82
N SER A 110 -27.60 -0.04 -5.05
CA SER A 110 -26.73 1.01 -5.59
C SER A 110 -26.92 2.34 -4.88
N THR A 111 -28.16 2.66 -4.49
CA THR A 111 -28.46 3.86 -3.70
C THR A 111 -27.84 3.79 -2.31
N ILE A 112 -27.95 2.65 -1.63
CA ILE A 112 -27.31 2.41 -0.32
C ILE A 112 -25.78 2.49 -0.47
N ASN A 113 -25.23 1.89 -1.51
CA ASN A 113 -23.80 1.90 -1.79
C ASN A 113 -23.29 3.34 -2.02
N LEU A 114 -24.06 4.17 -2.72
CA LEU A 114 -23.72 5.57 -2.94
C LEU A 114 -23.78 6.38 -1.63
N LEU A 115 -24.80 6.17 -0.79
CA LEU A 115 -24.90 6.84 0.51
C LEU A 115 -23.71 6.49 1.42
N LEU A 116 -23.33 5.22 1.46
CA LEU A 116 -22.19 4.75 2.25
C LEU A 116 -20.85 5.28 1.71
N LEU A 117 -20.74 5.42 0.39
CA LEU A 117 -19.58 6.06 -0.24
C LEU A 117 -19.46 7.52 0.20
N LEU A 118 -20.56 8.27 0.15
CA LEU A 118 -20.59 9.68 0.55
C LEU A 118 -20.26 9.85 2.03
N SER A 119 -20.77 8.99 2.92
CA SER A 119 -20.44 9.04 4.34
C SER A 119 -18.96 8.75 4.59
N SER A 120 -18.38 7.80 3.85
CA SER A 120 -16.96 7.46 3.95
C SER A 120 -16.07 8.61 3.50
N ILE A 121 -16.43 9.28 2.41
CA ILE A 121 -15.72 10.47 1.92
C ILE A 121 -15.83 11.62 2.93
N ALA A 122 -17.01 11.85 3.52
CA ALA A 122 -17.21 12.90 4.50
C ALA A 122 -16.31 12.72 5.73
N ILE A 123 -16.21 11.49 6.24
CA ILE A 123 -15.33 11.16 7.39
C ILE A 123 -13.86 11.36 7.02
N LEU A 124 -13.48 11.00 5.80
CA LEU A 124 -12.10 11.12 5.32
C LEU A 124 -11.68 12.58 5.02
N ILE A 125 -12.64 13.48 4.78
CA ILE A 125 -12.40 14.92 4.67
C ILE A 125 -12.22 15.56 6.06
N VAL A 126 -12.95 15.09 7.06
CA VAL A 126 -12.94 15.65 8.43
C VAL A 126 -11.76 15.09 9.25
N GLY A 127 -11.42 13.82 9.05
CA GLY A 127 -10.20 13.24 9.61
C GLY A 127 -9.02 13.67 8.76
N ASP A 128 -8.13 14.48 9.32
CA ASP A 128 -6.90 15.05 8.73
C ASP A 128 -5.83 13.98 8.38
N GLY A 129 -6.27 12.85 7.82
CA GLY A 129 -5.62 11.57 7.98
C GLY A 129 -4.59 11.20 6.92
N ILE A 130 -4.55 11.85 5.76
CA ILE A 130 -3.71 11.39 4.65
C ILE A 130 -3.31 12.58 3.74
N ASP A 131 -2.03 12.97 3.74
CA ASP A 131 -1.50 14.02 2.84
C ASP A 131 -1.35 13.55 1.37
N ASP A 132 -1.32 12.23 1.11
CA ASP A 132 -1.16 11.60 -0.21
C ASP A 132 -2.51 11.33 -0.95
N LEU A 133 -3.53 12.16 -0.71
CA LEU A 133 -4.92 11.85 -1.08
C LEU A 133 -5.31 12.07 -2.54
N ASN A 134 -4.48 12.65 -3.40
CA ASN A 134 -4.94 12.95 -4.76
C ASN A 134 -5.35 11.69 -5.53
N GLN A 135 -4.55 10.63 -5.47
CA GLN A 135 -4.86 9.38 -6.20
C GLN A 135 -6.10 8.66 -5.62
N ILE A 136 -6.23 8.66 -4.30
CA ILE A 136 -7.38 8.03 -3.61
C ILE A 136 -8.66 8.82 -3.91
N LYS A 137 -8.62 10.16 -3.87
CA LYS A 137 -9.76 11.04 -4.23
C LYS A 137 -10.29 10.73 -5.63
N TYR A 138 -9.41 10.56 -6.62
CA TYR A 138 -9.82 10.21 -7.98
C TYR A 138 -10.51 8.84 -8.06
N GLY A 139 -10.04 7.84 -7.30
CA GLY A 139 -10.69 6.55 -7.19
C GLY A 139 -12.13 6.65 -6.65
N TYR A 140 -12.33 7.46 -5.62
CA TYR A 140 -13.66 7.71 -5.05
C TYR A 140 -14.60 8.44 -6.02
N TYR A 141 -14.13 9.45 -6.75
CA TYR A 141 -14.94 10.14 -7.76
C TYR A 141 -15.36 9.21 -8.89
N LEU A 142 -14.45 8.35 -9.36
CA LEU A 142 -14.73 7.37 -10.41
C LEU A 142 -15.77 6.33 -9.93
N LEU A 143 -15.68 5.90 -8.68
CA LEU A 143 -16.67 4.99 -8.08
C LEU A 143 -18.05 5.66 -7.96
N ALA A 144 -18.10 6.91 -7.51
CA ALA A 144 -19.35 7.68 -7.39
C ALA A 144 -20.03 7.85 -8.76
N LEU A 145 -19.25 8.15 -9.81
CA LEU A 145 -19.76 8.29 -11.17
C LEU A 145 -20.31 6.96 -11.71
N ASN A 146 -19.62 5.84 -11.46
CA ASN A 146 -20.12 4.51 -11.80
C ASN A 146 -21.45 4.18 -11.12
N LEU A 147 -21.57 4.48 -9.81
CA LEU A 147 -22.81 4.26 -9.08
C LEU A 147 -23.95 5.13 -9.60
N LEU A 148 -23.69 6.39 -9.95
CA LEU A 148 -24.68 7.27 -10.57
C LEU A 148 -25.17 6.72 -11.92
N ALA A 149 -24.25 6.31 -12.79
CA ALA A 149 -24.59 5.70 -14.07
C ALA A 149 -25.46 4.44 -13.88
N LEU A 150 -25.13 3.62 -12.89
CA LEU A 150 -25.84 2.39 -12.58
C LEU A 150 -27.25 2.65 -12.02
N ILE A 151 -27.41 3.66 -11.15
CA ILE A 151 -28.71 4.10 -10.64
C ILE A 151 -29.60 4.62 -11.79
N VAL A 152 -29.06 5.46 -12.67
CA VAL A 152 -29.81 6.01 -13.82
C VAL A 152 -30.24 4.90 -14.77
N THR A 153 -29.32 3.99 -15.11
CA THR A 153 -29.57 2.87 -16.02
C THR A 153 -30.59 1.89 -15.43
N SER A 154 -30.42 1.53 -14.16
CA SER A 154 -31.35 0.67 -13.43
C SER A 154 -32.76 1.27 -13.39
N ARG A 155 -32.90 2.56 -13.08
CA ARG A 155 -34.20 3.25 -13.07
C ARG A 155 -34.88 3.27 -14.43
N LYS A 156 -34.12 3.41 -15.52
CA LYS A 156 -34.64 3.35 -16.89
C LYS A 156 -35.18 1.96 -17.20
N LEU A 157 -34.43 0.92 -16.88
CA LEU A 157 -34.80 -0.48 -17.10
C LEU A 157 -36.00 -0.91 -16.24
N THR A 158 -36.10 -0.47 -14.99
CA THR A 158 -37.26 -0.76 -14.12
C THR A 158 -38.57 -0.10 -14.58
N ARG A 159 -38.49 0.97 -15.38
CA ARG A 159 -39.66 1.68 -15.92
C ARG A 159 -40.12 1.19 -17.30
N THR A 160 -39.34 0.29 -17.93
CA THR A 160 -39.70 -0.33 -19.21
C THR A 160 -40.48 -1.61 -18.94
#